data_AF-M4RGK6-F1
#
_entry.id   AF-M4RGK6-F1
#
_cell.length_a   1.000
_cell.length_b   1.000
_cell.length_c   1.000
_cell.angle_alpha   90.00
_cell.angle_beta   90.00
_cell.angle_gamma   90.00
#
_symmetry.space_group_name_H-M   'P 1'
#
loop_
_entity.id
_entity.type
_entity.pdbx_description
1 polymer ?
#
loop_
_entity_poly.entity_id
_entity_poly.type
_entity_poly.pdbx_seq_one_letter_code
_entity_poly.pdbx_strand_id
1 'polypeptide(L)'
;MALRAIKGVESITGNCYSRTFVIGKDKGWFNISSIQDKHYLKVDISLPNIEKLATILSNIERMFDINADTTTIQTQLVRCGVPEDKVVTGLRIPGVWDTFEAGCRAILGQQISVKAAVTLLSQLTKELGETQGEKLYFPIAAAIANSQLGFLKMPQSRKQTLRLLAKHHLNLVGSSDSPDTQDASVDTWLNIKGIGPWTVAYAKMRGQSCPDIWLNTDLIIKNKWQK
;
A
#
# COMPACT_ATOMS: atom_id res chain seq x y z
N MET A 1 5.52 -9.84 1.28
CA MET A 1 4.81 -9.17 0.17
C MET A 1 3.98 -10.12 -0.69
N ALA A 2 4.51 -11.30 -1.09
CA ALA A 2 3.83 -12.26 -1.98
C ALA A 2 2.35 -12.57 -1.65
N LEU A 3 2.00 -12.78 -0.37
CA LEU A 3 0.62 -13.06 0.06
C LEU A 3 -0.39 -11.93 -0.21
N ARG A 4 0.08 -10.72 -0.52
CA ARG A 4 -0.73 -9.51 -0.72
C ARG A 4 -0.58 -8.93 -2.14
N ALA A 5 0.12 -9.62 -3.04
CA ALA A 5 0.42 -9.16 -4.39
C ALA A 5 -0.86 -9.03 -5.23
N ILE A 6 -1.05 -7.89 -5.88
CA ILE A 6 -2.12 -7.65 -6.84
C ILE A 6 -1.74 -8.31 -8.17
N LYS A 7 -2.54 -9.26 -8.63
CA LYS A 7 -2.28 -9.96 -9.90
C LYS A 7 -2.24 -8.96 -11.06
N GLY A 8 -1.14 -8.97 -11.82
CA GLY A 8 -0.92 -8.12 -12.99
C GLY A 8 -0.21 -6.78 -12.70
N VAL A 9 -0.31 -6.27 -11.47
CA VAL A 9 0.40 -5.05 -11.03
C VAL A 9 1.70 -5.40 -10.33
N GLU A 10 1.68 -6.43 -9.49
CA GLU A 10 2.81 -6.86 -8.68
C GLU A 10 3.15 -8.32 -9.02
N SER A 11 4.44 -8.63 -9.09
CA SER A 11 4.93 -10.00 -9.24
C SER A 11 6.13 -10.23 -8.35
N ILE A 12 6.17 -11.43 -7.75
CA ILE A 12 7.27 -11.88 -6.92
C ILE A 12 7.77 -13.19 -7.52
N THR A 13 9.01 -13.21 -7.97
CA THR A 13 9.67 -14.38 -8.56
C THR A 13 11.04 -14.57 -7.94
N GLY A 14 11.25 -15.66 -7.21
CA GLY A 14 12.50 -15.89 -6.48
C GLY A 14 12.77 -14.79 -5.46
N ASN A 15 13.90 -14.09 -5.62
CA ASN A 15 14.31 -12.96 -4.77
C ASN A 15 13.93 -11.57 -5.32
N CYS A 16 13.13 -11.54 -6.40
CA CYS A 16 12.77 -10.31 -7.10
C CYS A 16 11.32 -9.94 -6.84
N TYR A 17 11.08 -8.69 -6.46
CA TYR A 17 9.79 -8.05 -6.48
C TYR A 17 9.74 -7.09 -7.67
N SER A 18 8.62 -7.08 -8.39
CA SER A 18 8.39 -6.14 -9.48
C SER A 18 7.00 -5.53 -9.35
N ARG A 19 6.87 -4.26 -9.73
CA ARG A 19 5.55 -3.65 -9.89
C ARG A 19 5.51 -2.55 -10.93
N THR A 20 4.31 -2.29 -11.42
CA THR A 20 3.97 -1.04 -12.11
C THR A 20 3.61 0.07 -11.12
N PHE A 21 3.75 1.31 -11.54
CA PHE A 21 3.31 2.47 -10.77
C PHE A 21 2.82 3.62 -11.67
N VAL A 22 2.08 4.53 -11.06
CA VAL A 22 1.65 5.80 -11.66
C VAL A 22 2.12 6.94 -10.76
N ILE A 23 2.65 8.02 -11.36
CA ILE A 23 3.04 9.26 -10.67
C ILE A 23 2.59 10.48 -11.49
N GLY A 24 1.55 11.16 -11.03
CA GLY A 24 0.84 12.14 -11.85
C GLY A 24 0.28 11.48 -13.11
N LYS A 25 0.75 11.91 -14.28
CA LYS A 25 0.38 11.33 -15.60
C LYS A 25 1.33 10.24 -16.08
N ASP A 26 2.48 10.09 -15.43
CA ASP A 26 3.53 9.17 -15.87
C ASP A 26 3.30 7.77 -15.34
N LYS A 27 3.57 6.79 -16.21
CA LYS A 27 3.47 5.36 -15.93
C LYS A 27 4.83 4.73 -16.03
N GLY A 28 5.20 3.96 -15.02
CA GLY A 28 6.48 3.28 -14.97
C GLY A 28 6.39 1.90 -14.35
N TRP A 29 7.52 1.23 -14.29
CA TRP A 29 7.67 -0.03 -13.56
C TRP A 29 9.06 -0.10 -12.95
N PHE A 30 9.20 -0.88 -11.89
CA PHE A 30 10.51 -1.24 -11.35
C PHE A 30 10.57 -2.72 -10.98
N ASN A 31 11.79 -3.26 -11.01
CA ASN A 31 12.17 -4.52 -10.42
C ASN A 31 13.17 -4.24 -9.31
N ILE A 32 13.07 -4.95 -8.20
CA ILE A 32 14.00 -4.88 -7.08
C ILE A 32 14.34 -6.27 -6.61
N SER A 33 15.64 -6.54 -6.50
CA SER A 33 16.15 -7.85 -6.09
C SER A 33 17.26 -7.69 -5.06
N SER A 34 17.33 -8.63 -4.12
CA SER A 34 18.48 -8.71 -3.23
C SER A 34 19.68 -9.29 -3.96
N ILE A 35 20.85 -8.67 -3.80
CA ILE A 35 22.10 -9.27 -4.26
C ILE A 35 22.62 -10.14 -3.12
N GLN A 36 22.80 -11.44 -3.37
CA GLN A 36 23.33 -12.36 -2.37
C GLN A 36 24.68 -11.86 -1.82
N ASP A 37 24.89 -12.06 -0.52
CA ASP A 37 26.12 -11.71 0.21
C ASP A 37 26.51 -10.23 0.16
N LYS A 38 25.55 -9.35 -0.20
CA LYS A 38 25.71 -7.91 -0.17
C LYS A 38 24.51 -7.25 0.48
N HIS A 39 24.74 -6.18 1.24
CA HIS A 39 23.69 -5.37 1.84
C HIS A 39 23.13 -4.33 0.83
N TYR A 40 22.92 -4.75 -0.42
CA TYR A 40 22.40 -3.90 -1.50
C TYR A 40 21.16 -4.51 -2.16
N LEU A 41 20.24 -3.63 -2.55
CA LEU A 41 19.13 -3.97 -3.43
C LEU A 41 19.42 -3.42 -4.83
N LYS A 42 19.42 -4.29 -5.84
CA LYS A 42 19.50 -3.86 -7.25
C LYS A 42 18.11 -3.41 -7.66
N VAL A 43 18.00 -2.18 -8.17
CA VAL A 43 16.75 -1.64 -8.71
C VAL A 43 16.91 -1.34 -10.20
N ASP A 44 16.07 -1.95 -11.03
CA ASP A 44 15.91 -1.60 -12.43
C ASP A 44 14.59 -0.83 -12.58
N ILE A 45 14.61 0.40 -13.12
CA ILE A 45 13.43 1.27 -13.22
C ILE A 45 13.25 1.73 -14.67
N SER A 46 12.03 1.64 -15.17
CA SER A 46 11.61 2.28 -16.42
C SER A 46 10.62 3.38 -16.09
N LEU A 47 10.93 4.60 -16.53
CA LEU A 47 10.10 5.77 -16.30
C LEU A 47 10.29 6.79 -17.45
N PRO A 48 9.24 7.49 -17.90
CA PRO A 48 9.34 8.39 -19.05
C PRO A 48 10.01 9.74 -18.72
N ASN A 49 9.88 10.23 -17.49
CA ASN A 49 10.45 11.52 -17.06
C ASN A 49 11.49 11.35 -15.93
N ILE A 50 12.78 11.41 -16.29
CA ILE A 50 13.91 11.23 -15.38
C ILE A 50 13.90 12.17 -14.16
N GLU A 51 13.28 13.34 -14.26
CA GLU A 51 13.16 14.30 -13.15
C GLU A 51 12.43 13.71 -11.94
N LYS A 52 11.57 12.72 -12.15
CA LYS A 52 10.83 12.02 -11.09
C LYS A 52 11.62 10.88 -10.43
N LEU A 53 12.82 10.55 -10.92
CA LEU A 53 13.58 9.40 -10.45
C LEU A 53 13.83 9.46 -8.93
N ALA A 54 14.20 10.62 -8.39
CA ALA A 54 14.43 10.78 -6.95
C ALA A 54 13.18 10.45 -6.13
N THR A 55 12.01 10.98 -6.51
CA THR A 55 10.72 10.68 -5.86
C THR A 55 10.37 9.19 -5.95
N ILE A 56 10.63 8.55 -7.10
CA ILE A 56 10.40 7.12 -7.28
C ILE A 56 11.33 6.29 -6.40
N LEU A 57 12.62 6.65 -6.29
CA LEU A 57 13.56 5.98 -5.40
C LEU A 57 13.14 6.12 -3.94
N SER A 58 12.79 7.33 -3.47
CA SER A 58 12.27 7.55 -2.12
C SER A 58 11.02 6.71 -1.84
N ASN A 59 10.13 6.56 -2.82
CA ASN A 59 8.95 5.69 -2.70
C ASN A 59 9.29 4.21 -2.62
N ILE A 60 10.28 3.74 -3.39
CA ILE A 60 10.78 2.37 -3.30
C ILE A 60 11.43 2.14 -1.94
N GLU A 61 12.31 3.04 -1.48
CA GLU A 61 12.93 2.98 -0.15
C GLU A 61 11.88 2.90 0.95
N ARG A 62 10.85 3.74 0.88
CA ARG A 62 9.72 3.74 1.82
C ARG A 62 8.92 2.44 1.78
N MET A 63 8.68 1.88 0.59
CA MET A 63 7.90 0.65 0.44
C MET A 63 8.63 -0.58 0.99
N PHE A 64 9.96 -0.57 0.92
CA PHE A 64 10.83 -1.63 1.45
C PHE A 64 11.39 -1.32 2.84
N ASP A 65 11.05 -0.15 3.40
CA ASP A 65 11.49 0.32 4.72
C ASP A 65 13.01 0.27 4.85
N ILE A 66 13.72 0.68 3.79
CA ILE A 66 15.18 0.51 3.63
C ILE A 66 15.93 1.26 4.73
N ASN A 67 15.44 2.46 5.06
CA ASN A 67 16.08 3.42 5.96
C ASN A 67 15.83 3.12 7.45
N ALA A 68 15.12 2.05 7.80
CA ALA A 68 14.89 1.65 9.18
C ALA A 68 16.17 1.16 9.87
N ASP A 69 16.50 1.73 11.02
CA ASP A 69 17.52 1.21 11.92
C ASP A 69 16.97 0.01 12.70
N THR A 70 17.13 -1.17 12.12
CA THR A 70 16.64 -2.43 12.72
C THR A 70 17.33 -2.76 14.03
N THR A 71 18.56 -2.29 14.26
CA THR A 71 19.30 -2.55 15.51
C THR A 71 18.69 -1.77 16.65
N THR A 72 18.41 -0.48 16.42
CA THR A 72 17.71 0.37 17.39
C THR A 72 16.31 -0.17 17.68
N ILE A 73 15.54 -0.53 16.63
CA ILE A 73 14.19 -1.09 16.79
C ILE A 73 14.22 -2.37 17.64
N GLN A 74 15.10 -3.32 17.30
CA GLN A 74 15.24 -4.57 18.07
C GLN A 74 15.59 -4.31 19.53
N THR A 75 16.54 -3.41 19.79
CA THR A 75 16.96 -3.04 21.15
C THR A 75 15.80 -2.46 21.96
N GLN A 76 15.01 -1.56 21.37
CA GLN A 76 13.88 -0.95 22.08
C GLN A 76 12.72 -1.94 22.29
N LEU A 77 12.43 -2.82 21.34
CA LEU A 77 11.40 -3.86 21.53
C LEU A 77 11.69 -4.76 22.73
N VAL A 78 12.95 -5.21 22.86
CA VAL A 78 13.39 -6.01 24.02
C VAL A 78 13.26 -5.20 25.30
N ARG A 79 13.71 -3.94 25.30
CA ARG A 79 13.60 -3.05 26.47
C ARG A 79 12.16 -2.80 26.91
N CYS A 80 11.22 -2.78 25.97
CA CYS A 80 9.78 -2.65 26.24
C CYS A 80 9.10 -3.96 26.67
N GLY A 81 9.86 -5.05 26.80
CA GLY A 81 9.36 -6.33 27.34
C GLY A 81 8.97 -7.37 26.29
N VAL A 82 9.29 -7.17 25.00
CA VAL A 82 9.16 -8.24 24.00
C VAL A 82 10.26 -9.28 24.25
N PRO A 83 9.94 -10.57 24.45
CA PRO A 83 10.95 -11.60 24.66
C PRO A 83 11.94 -11.68 23.48
N GLU A 84 13.23 -11.81 23.76
CA GLU A 84 14.28 -11.84 22.73
C GLU A 84 14.05 -12.93 21.68
N ASP A 85 13.58 -14.11 22.09
CA ASP A 85 13.25 -15.24 21.20
C ASP A 85 12.04 -14.97 20.29
N LYS A 86 11.29 -13.91 20.55
CA LYS A 86 10.15 -13.45 19.74
C LYS A 86 10.51 -12.31 18.81
N VAL A 87 11.69 -11.70 18.95
CA VAL A 87 12.15 -10.65 18.05
C VAL A 87 12.74 -11.26 16.79
N VAL A 88 12.19 -10.88 15.63
CA VAL A 88 12.69 -11.33 14.32
C VAL A 88 13.73 -10.33 13.83
N THR A 89 15.00 -10.76 13.79
CA THR A 89 16.10 -9.95 13.28
C THR A 89 15.84 -9.51 11.82
N GLY A 90 16.04 -8.23 11.55
CA GLY A 90 15.87 -7.65 10.22
C GLY A 90 14.41 -7.51 9.77
N LEU A 91 13.43 -7.69 10.66
CA LEU A 91 12.02 -7.43 10.35
C LEU A 91 11.83 -5.95 9.96
N ARG A 92 11.06 -5.74 8.89
CA ARG A 92 10.73 -4.44 8.30
C ARG A 92 9.23 -4.24 8.25
N ILE A 93 8.77 -3.00 8.13
CA ILE A 93 7.37 -2.68 7.87
C ILE A 93 7.17 -2.60 6.35
N PRO A 94 6.57 -3.61 5.69
CA PRO A 94 6.38 -3.52 4.25
C PRO A 94 5.35 -2.43 3.95
N GLY A 95 5.74 -1.42 3.17
CA GLY A 95 4.82 -0.39 2.70
C GLY A 95 3.93 -0.86 1.56
N VAL A 96 3.12 0.06 1.06
CA VAL A 96 2.43 0.01 -0.23
C VAL A 96 2.77 1.27 -1.01
N TRP A 97 2.44 1.30 -2.30
CA TRP A 97 2.91 2.35 -3.20
C TRP A 97 2.45 3.74 -2.82
N ASP A 98 1.17 3.91 -2.51
CA ASP A 98 0.65 5.19 -2.06
C ASP A 98 -0.50 4.99 -1.06
N THR A 99 -0.93 6.09 -0.45
CA THR A 99 -2.01 6.09 0.53
C THR A 99 -3.34 5.67 -0.11
N PHE A 100 -3.65 6.11 -1.33
CA PHE A 100 -4.90 5.77 -2.00
C PHE A 100 -5.04 4.25 -2.23
N GLU A 101 -3.99 3.59 -2.73
CA GLU A 101 -3.88 2.14 -2.86
C GLU A 101 -4.00 1.47 -1.48
N ALA A 102 -3.37 2.04 -0.44
CA ALA A 102 -3.50 1.55 0.94
C ALA A 102 -4.95 1.56 1.42
N GLY A 103 -5.68 2.65 1.16
CA GLY A 103 -7.09 2.80 1.50
C GLY A 103 -7.97 1.81 0.73
N CYS A 104 -7.72 1.62 -0.57
CA CYS A 104 -8.40 0.60 -1.36
C CYS A 104 -8.17 -0.82 -0.80
N ARG A 105 -6.92 -1.16 -0.47
CA ARG A 105 -6.54 -2.42 0.18
C ARG A 105 -7.28 -2.62 1.51
N ALA A 106 -7.31 -1.58 2.34
CA ALA A 106 -7.96 -1.63 3.65
C ALA A 106 -9.47 -1.84 3.52
N ILE A 107 -10.16 -1.03 2.70
CA ILE A 107 -11.61 -1.12 2.49
C ILE A 107 -12.01 -2.50 1.94
N LEU A 108 -11.31 -2.97 0.91
CA LEU A 108 -11.60 -4.27 0.31
C LEU A 108 -11.31 -5.42 1.27
N GLY A 109 -10.31 -5.28 2.14
CA GLY A 109 -9.94 -6.26 3.16
C GLY A 109 -10.78 -6.26 4.43
N GLN A 110 -11.74 -5.34 4.60
CA GLN A 110 -12.56 -5.28 5.81
C GLN A 110 -13.30 -6.60 6.05
N GLN A 111 -13.13 -7.15 7.26
CA GLN A 111 -13.87 -8.33 7.76
C GLN A 111 -13.74 -9.60 6.89
N ILE A 112 -12.71 -9.71 6.07
CA ILE A 112 -12.46 -10.89 5.22
C ILE A 112 -11.01 -11.34 5.31
N SER A 113 -10.72 -12.53 4.77
CA SER A 113 -9.35 -13.04 4.73
C SER A 113 -8.46 -12.24 3.76
N VAL A 114 -7.15 -12.27 4.00
CA VAL A 114 -6.15 -11.65 3.10
C VAL A 114 -6.29 -12.17 1.67
N LYS A 115 -6.51 -13.49 1.50
CA LYS A 115 -6.69 -14.09 0.17
C LYS A 115 -7.93 -13.53 -0.54
N ALA A 116 -9.06 -13.39 0.15
CA ALA A 116 -10.27 -12.81 -0.43
C ALA A 116 -10.10 -11.33 -0.78
N ALA A 117 -9.40 -10.57 0.08
CA ALA A 117 -9.07 -9.17 -0.19
C ALA A 117 -8.22 -9.01 -1.45
N VAL A 118 -7.19 -9.85 -1.62
CA VAL A 118 -6.34 -9.87 -2.83
C VAL A 118 -7.15 -10.22 -4.08
N THR A 119 -8.10 -11.15 -3.99
CA THR A 119 -9.00 -11.47 -5.11
C THR A 119 -9.83 -10.26 -5.53
N LEU A 120 -10.47 -9.57 -4.58
CA LEU A 120 -11.26 -8.37 -4.87
C LEU A 120 -10.40 -7.25 -5.45
N LEU A 121 -9.20 -7.05 -4.90
CA LEU A 121 -8.27 -6.01 -5.34
C LEU A 121 -7.74 -6.30 -6.76
N SER A 122 -7.38 -7.55 -7.03
CA SER A 122 -6.96 -7.99 -8.39
C SER A 122 -8.10 -7.86 -9.39
N GLN A 123 -9.34 -8.11 -8.98
CA GLN A 123 -10.52 -7.90 -9.84
C GLN A 123 -10.76 -6.41 -10.09
N LEU A 124 -10.65 -5.55 -9.07
CA LEU A 124 -10.72 -4.10 -9.22
C LEU A 124 -9.69 -3.59 -10.23
N THR A 125 -8.44 -4.04 -10.12
CA THR A 125 -7.38 -3.65 -11.04
C THR A 125 -7.59 -4.20 -12.43
N LYS A 126 -8.06 -5.44 -12.59
CA LYS A 126 -8.36 -6.00 -13.91
C LYS A 126 -9.45 -5.19 -14.65
N GLU A 127 -10.50 -4.78 -13.94
CA GLU A 127 -11.66 -4.14 -14.56
C GLU A 127 -11.50 -2.64 -14.76
N LEU A 128 -10.74 -1.95 -13.88
CA LEU A 128 -10.61 -0.48 -13.90
C LEU A 128 -9.18 0.02 -14.09
N GLY A 129 -8.19 -0.88 -14.10
CA GLY A 129 -6.80 -0.53 -14.34
C GLY A 129 -6.55 -0.31 -15.82
N GLU A 130 -5.69 0.64 -16.14
CA GLU A 130 -5.25 0.86 -17.51
C GLU A 130 -4.14 -0.13 -17.87
N THR A 131 -4.12 -0.58 -19.12
CA THR A 131 -3.07 -1.44 -19.66
C THR A 131 -2.24 -0.66 -20.69
N GLN A 132 -0.92 -0.74 -20.61
CA GLN A 132 0.00 -0.20 -21.60
C GLN A 132 1.01 -1.29 -21.97
N GLY A 133 0.97 -1.77 -23.21
CA GLY A 133 1.68 -2.99 -23.60
C GLY A 133 1.20 -4.18 -22.75
N GLU A 134 2.13 -4.89 -22.12
CA GLU A 134 1.82 -6.02 -21.22
C GLU A 134 1.70 -5.61 -19.74
N LYS A 135 1.77 -4.31 -19.43
CA LYS A 135 1.78 -3.79 -18.05
C LYS A 135 0.38 -3.31 -17.66
N LEU A 136 -0.15 -3.85 -16.57
CA LEU A 136 -1.41 -3.43 -15.95
C LEU A 136 -1.10 -2.52 -14.76
N TYR A 137 -1.74 -1.34 -14.72
CA TYR A 137 -1.54 -0.34 -13.68
C TYR A 137 -2.68 -0.35 -12.67
N PHE A 138 -2.38 0.02 -11.43
CA PHE A 138 -3.42 0.21 -10.41
C PHE A 138 -4.43 1.29 -10.86
N PRO A 139 -5.74 1.10 -10.66
CA PRO A 139 -6.74 2.07 -11.11
C PRO A 139 -6.54 3.44 -10.46
N ILE A 140 -6.61 4.49 -11.28
CA ILE A 140 -6.67 5.86 -10.78
C ILE A 140 -8.01 6.11 -10.08
N ALA A 141 -8.03 7.10 -9.17
CA ALA A 141 -9.24 7.44 -8.41
C ALA A 141 -10.44 7.76 -9.30
N ALA A 142 -10.24 8.44 -10.43
CA ALA A 142 -11.32 8.75 -11.39
C ALA A 142 -12.07 7.51 -11.89
N ALA A 143 -11.34 6.44 -12.24
CA ALA A 143 -11.93 5.19 -12.72
C ALA A 143 -12.81 4.54 -11.64
N ILE A 144 -12.35 4.54 -10.39
CA ILE A 144 -13.09 3.98 -9.26
C ILE A 144 -14.33 4.83 -8.92
N ALA A 145 -14.21 6.16 -8.88
CA ALA A 145 -15.31 7.07 -8.55
C ALA A 145 -16.49 6.95 -9.53
N ASN A 146 -16.18 6.74 -10.81
CA ASN A 146 -17.14 6.67 -11.92
C ASN A 146 -17.73 5.27 -12.14
N SER A 147 -17.14 4.22 -11.54
CA SER A 147 -17.67 2.86 -11.66
C SER A 147 -18.76 2.57 -10.62
N GLN A 148 -19.77 1.78 -11.01
CA GLN A 148 -20.74 1.20 -10.07
C GLN A 148 -20.15 0.02 -9.26
N LEU A 149 -18.96 -0.47 -9.61
CA LEU A 149 -18.28 -1.59 -8.95
C LEU A 149 -19.15 -2.87 -8.91
N GLY A 150 -20.00 -3.07 -9.92
CA GLY A 150 -20.92 -4.22 -10.02
C GLY A 150 -20.20 -5.57 -9.99
N PHE A 151 -19.01 -5.62 -10.61
CA PHE A 151 -18.17 -6.81 -10.69
C PHE A 151 -17.63 -7.30 -9.32
N LEU A 152 -17.51 -6.42 -8.31
CA LEU A 152 -17.04 -6.82 -6.98
C LEU A 152 -18.16 -7.51 -6.19
N LYS A 153 -17.92 -8.76 -5.77
CA LYS A 153 -18.84 -9.53 -4.93
C LYS A 153 -18.69 -9.15 -3.46
N MET A 154 -19.21 -7.98 -3.10
CA MET A 154 -19.18 -7.42 -1.73
C MET A 154 -20.41 -6.53 -1.45
N PRO A 155 -20.70 -6.20 -0.17
CA PRO A 155 -21.83 -5.35 0.19
C PRO A 155 -21.83 -3.98 -0.51
N GLN A 156 -23.02 -3.46 -0.81
CA GLN A 156 -23.18 -2.15 -1.46
C GLN A 156 -22.57 -1.00 -0.64
N SER A 157 -22.65 -1.06 0.69
CA SER A 157 -22.02 -0.08 1.58
C SER A 157 -20.51 0.02 1.36
N ARG A 158 -19.82 -1.12 1.20
CA ARG A 158 -18.36 -1.15 0.95
C ARG A 158 -18.01 -0.62 -0.44
N LYS A 159 -18.83 -0.89 -1.45
CA LYS A 159 -18.69 -0.29 -2.79
C LYS A 159 -18.81 1.22 -2.71
N GLN A 160 -19.82 1.71 -1.99
CA GLN A 160 -20.03 3.13 -1.79
C GLN A 160 -18.85 3.78 -1.06
N THR A 161 -18.31 3.14 -0.01
CA THR A 161 -17.12 3.63 0.70
C THR A 161 -15.91 3.76 -0.22
N LEU A 162 -15.65 2.77 -1.10
CA LEU A 162 -14.55 2.83 -2.06
C LEU A 162 -14.71 3.99 -3.05
N ARG A 163 -15.94 4.22 -3.53
CA ARG A 163 -16.25 5.37 -4.41
C ARG A 163 -16.11 6.71 -3.69
N LEU A 164 -16.52 6.80 -2.43
CA LEU A 164 -16.37 8.01 -1.62
C LEU A 164 -14.90 8.32 -1.36
N LEU A 165 -14.07 7.30 -1.06
CA LEU A 165 -12.62 7.47 -0.96
C LEU A 165 -12.02 8.02 -2.25
N ALA A 166 -12.41 7.45 -3.40
CA ALA A 166 -11.95 7.91 -4.69
C ALA A 166 -12.35 9.37 -4.99
N LYS A 167 -13.60 9.75 -4.71
CA LYS A 167 -14.05 11.15 -4.84
C LYS A 167 -13.31 12.10 -3.91
N HIS A 168 -13.10 11.69 -2.65
CA HIS A 168 -12.36 12.47 -1.68
C HIS A 168 -10.91 12.71 -2.14
N HIS A 169 -10.25 11.67 -2.68
CA HIS A 169 -8.91 11.81 -3.25
C HIS A 169 -8.89 12.79 -4.43
N LEU A 170 -9.84 12.69 -5.38
CA LEU A 170 -9.92 13.62 -6.51
C LEU A 170 -10.11 15.08 -6.10
N ASN A 171 -10.91 15.35 -5.07
CA ASN A 171 -11.12 16.71 -4.58
C ASN A 171 -9.84 17.32 -4.00
N LEU A 172 -9.01 16.51 -3.35
CA LEU A 172 -7.73 16.94 -2.81
C LEU A 172 -6.71 17.19 -3.93
N VAL A 173 -6.57 16.26 -4.87
CA VAL A 173 -5.65 16.42 -6.02
C VAL A 173 -6.04 17.60 -6.90
N GLY A 174 -7.34 17.78 -7.17
CA GLY A 174 -7.84 18.92 -7.95
C GLY A 174 -7.66 20.28 -7.27
N SER A 175 -7.33 20.30 -5.97
CA SER A 175 -7.07 21.50 -5.19
C SER A 175 -5.57 21.72 -4.94
N SER A 176 -4.70 20.82 -5.40
CA SER A 176 -3.25 20.91 -5.22
C SER A 176 -2.53 20.79 -6.57
N ASP A 177 -1.84 21.84 -7.00
CA ASP A 177 -0.92 21.79 -8.16
C ASP A 177 0.36 20.99 -7.88
N SER A 178 0.45 20.31 -6.73
CA SER A 178 1.63 19.52 -6.36
C SER A 178 1.52 18.07 -6.83
N PRO A 179 2.53 17.53 -7.52
CA PRO A 179 2.61 16.11 -7.86
C PRO A 179 2.75 15.18 -6.63
N ASP A 180 3.03 15.74 -5.44
CA ASP A 180 3.16 15.01 -4.17
C ASP A 180 1.86 15.06 -3.34
N THR A 181 0.81 14.44 -3.84
CA THR A 181 -0.46 14.26 -3.10
C THR A 181 -0.39 13.14 -2.04
N GLN A 182 0.82 12.64 -1.76
CA GLN A 182 1.06 11.54 -0.83
C GLN A 182 0.82 11.96 0.63
N ASP A 183 0.90 13.26 0.91
CA ASP A 183 0.76 13.88 2.24
C ASP A 183 -0.61 14.52 2.51
N ALA A 184 -1.58 14.39 1.60
CA ALA A 184 -2.93 14.83 1.92
C ALA A 184 -3.42 14.06 3.16
N SER A 185 -3.75 14.79 4.23
CA SER A 185 -3.93 14.22 5.56
C SER A 185 -4.93 13.06 5.54
N VAL A 186 -4.41 11.83 5.68
CA VAL A 186 -5.20 10.58 5.75
C VAL A 186 -6.22 10.63 6.88
N ASP A 187 -6.01 11.49 7.89
CA ASP A 187 -6.96 11.71 8.99
C ASP A 187 -8.31 12.24 8.53
N THR A 188 -8.33 13.04 7.45
CA THR A 188 -9.59 13.55 6.85
C THR A 188 -10.50 12.43 6.36
N TRP A 189 -9.99 11.22 6.14
CA TRP A 189 -10.79 10.08 5.74
C TRP A 189 -11.79 9.62 6.81
N LEU A 190 -11.63 10.03 8.07
CA LEU A 190 -12.64 9.80 9.10
C LEU A 190 -13.99 10.44 8.76
N ASN A 191 -14.01 11.44 7.89
CA ASN A 191 -15.25 12.06 7.39
C ASN A 191 -15.94 11.21 6.31
N ILE A 192 -15.32 10.13 5.85
CA ILE A 192 -15.86 9.25 4.80
C ILE A 192 -16.66 8.11 5.43
N LYS A 193 -17.96 8.05 5.12
CA LYS A 193 -18.84 6.98 5.59
C LYS A 193 -18.28 5.59 5.25
N GLY A 194 -18.07 4.78 6.29
CA GLY A 194 -17.54 3.40 6.20
C GLY A 194 -16.02 3.31 6.36
N ILE A 195 -15.33 4.42 6.56
CA ILE A 195 -13.94 4.47 7.01
C ILE A 195 -13.92 4.79 8.50
N GLY A 196 -13.22 3.96 9.27
CA GLY A 196 -13.01 4.17 10.71
C GLY A 196 -11.53 4.27 11.06
N PRO A 197 -11.20 4.46 12.36
CA PRO A 197 -9.83 4.65 12.83
C PRO A 197 -8.85 3.56 12.39
N TRP A 198 -9.28 2.29 12.36
CA TRP A 198 -8.44 1.18 11.88
C TRP A 198 -8.00 1.36 10.43
N THR A 199 -8.88 1.84 9.54
CA THR A 199 -8.55 2.03 8.11
C THR A 199 -7.56 3.18 7.93
N VAL A 200 -7.75 4.28 8.68
CA VAL A 200 -6.82 5.42 8.70
C VAL A 200 -5.45 4.99 9.22
N ALA A 201 -5.40 4.32 10.37
CA ALA A 201 -4.16 3.81 10.95
C ALA A 201 -3.46 2.84 10.00
N TYR A 202 -4.19 1.93 9.35
CA TYR A 202 -3.63 1.05 8.34
C TYR A 202 -3.02 1.82 7.16
N ALA A 203 -3.69 2.85 6.65
CA ALA A 203 -3.18 3.67 5.56
C ALA A 203 -1.97 4.52 5.95
N LYS A 204 -1.89 5.01 7.20
CA LYS A 204 -0.68 5.63 7.74
C LYS A 204 0.49 4.64 7.81
N MET A 205 0.26 3.49 8.45
CA MET A 205 1.28 2.45 8.63
C MET A 205 1.78 1.88 7.30
N ARG A 206 0.89 1.65 6.33
CA ARG A 206 1.24 0.98 5.06
C ARG A 206 1.51 1.96 3.93
N GLY A 207 0.69 3.00 3.80
CA GLY A 207 0.77 3.97 2.71
C GLY A 207 1.78 5.08 2.96
N GLN A 208 1.94 5.52 4.20
CA GLN A 208 2.93 6.53 4.59
C GLN A 208 4.17 5.92 5.27
N SER A 209 4.15 4.60 5.53
CA SER A 209 5.18 3.90 6.31
C SER A 209 5.42 4.53 7.70
N CYS A 210 4.38 5.09 8.33
CA CYS A 210 4.50 5.60 9.69
C CYS A 210 4.88 4.45 10.63
N PRO A 211 6.04 4.52 11.31
CA PRO A 211 6.58 3.37 12.05
C PRO A 211 5.87 3.14 13.39
N ASP A 212 5.26 4.18 13.96
CA ASP A 212 4.62 4.16 15.27
C ASP A 212 3.08 4.17 15.16
N ILE A 213 2.52 3.06 14.66
CA ILE A 213 1.08 2.88 14.53
C ILE A 213 0.64 1.59 15.21
N TRP A 214 -0.18 1.71 16.24
CA TRP A 214 -0.79 0.57 16.93
C TRP A 214 -2.22 0.29 16.42
N LEU A 215 -2.43 -0.88 15.83
CA LEU A 215 -3.74 -1.33 15.33
C LEU A 215 -4.54 -2.07 16.42
N ASN A 216 -4.88 -1.39 17.52
CA ASN A 216 -5.56 -1.98 18.68
C ASN A 216 -6.91 -2.68 18.39
N THR A 217 -7.57 -2.30 17.29
CA THR A 217 -8.87 -2.85 16.88
C THR A 217 -8.75 -3.98 15.86
N ASP A 218 -7.53 -4.30 15.41
CA ASP A 218 -7.29 -5.39 14.48
C ASP A 218 -7.64 -6.74 15.09
N LEU A 219 -8.31 -7.59 14.30
CA LEU A 219 -8.80 -8.89 14.77
C LEU A 219 -7.66 -9.83 15.18
N ILE A 220 -6.54 -9.83 14.45
CA ILE A 220 -5.40 -10.68 14.78
C ILE A 220 -4.74 -10.20 16.06
N ILE A 221 -4.57 -8.88 16.21
CA ILE A 221 -4.00 -8.28 17.43
C ILE A 221 -4.89 -8.58 18.64
N LYS A 222 -6.21 -8.36 18.55
CA LYS A 222 -7.16 -8.70 19.62
C LYS A 222 -7.10 -10.17 20.02
N ASN A 223 -7.09 -11.08 19.03
CA ASN A 223 -7.04 -12.52 19.29
C ASN A 223 -5.71 -12.99 19.89
N LYS A 224 -4.61 -12.29 19.60
CA LYS A 224 -3.27 -12.59 20.14
C LYS A 224 -3.05 -11.99 21.53
N TRP A 225 -3.70 -10.87 21.85
CA TRP A 225 -3.60 -10.21 23.15
C TRP A 225 -4.44 -10.87 24.24
N GLN A 226 -5.51 -11.58 23.86
CA GLN A 226 -6.36 -12.33 24.79
C GLN A 226 -5.75 -13.67 25.24
N LYS A 227 -4.58 -14.04 24.73
CA LYS A 227 -3.85 -15.28 25.07
C LYS A 227 -2.59 -14.93 25.83
#